data_AF-A0A9X2EM85-F1
#
_entry.id   AF-A0A9X2EM85-F1
#
_cell.length_a   1.000
_cell.length_b   1.000
_cell.length_c   1.000
_cell.angle_alpha   90.00
_cell.angle_beta   90.00
_cell.angle_gamma   90.00
#
_symmetry.space_group_name_H-M   'P 1'
#
loop_
_entity.id
_entity.type
_entity.pdbx_description
1 polymer ?
#
loop_
_entity_poly.entity_id
_entity_poly.type
_entity_poly.pdbx_seq_one_letter_code
_entity_poly.pdbx_strand_id
1 'polypeptide(L)'
;MDWLNEAIDKKIEKERNEKAEWKLKQQRDEQERLEGYRSAAKALNNLLPFFTNIEETLKSKGLSGELSIGESTYVNTKETFIYQLSIVIDGKVSGNKNKPTDIKNEINFSVKYDQNDKKIKIYAKYSGVDPVKIISQTKPTHLNPEVVEKEAKDYFQKLWSDDT
;
A
#
# COMPACT_ATOMS: atom_id res chain seq x y z
N MET A 1 -12.30 -44.31 -41.43
CA MET A 1 -13.22 -43.53 -40.56
C MET A 1 -12.61 -43.34 -39.18
N ASP A 2 -12.01 -44.37 -38.57
CA ASP A 2 -11.48 -44.32 -37.19
C ASP A 2 -10.34 -43.31 -36.97
N TRP A 3 -9.43 -43.15 -37.93
CA TRP A 3 -8.32 -42.19 -37.82
C TRP A 3 -8.79 -40.73 -37.74
N LEU A 4 -9.96 -40.40 -38.33
CA LEU A 4 -10.51 -39.06 -38.32
C LEU A 4 -11.13 -38.74 -36.94
N ASN A 5 -11.83 -39.72 -36.36
CA ASN A 5 -12.37 -39.61 -35.01
C ASN A 5 -11.25 -39.49 -33.97
N GLU A 6 -10.20 -40.29 -34.09
CA GLU A 6 -9.02 -40.21 -33.21
C GLU A 6 -8.31 -38.85 -33.31
N ALA A 7 -8.23 -38.26 -34.51
CA ALA A 7 -7.66 -36.93 -34.71
C ALA A 7 -8.53 -35.81 -34.10
N ILE A 8 -9.86 -35.95 -34.15
CA ILE A 8 -10.82 -35.03 -33.53
C ILE A 8 -10.71 -35.10 -32.01
N ASP A 9 -10.67 -36.30 -31.43
CA ASP A 9 -10.56 -36.50 -29.99
C ASP A 9 -9.25 -35.91 -29.44
N LYS A 10 -8.11 -36.14 -30.12
CA LYS A 10 -6.82 -35.54 -29.77
C LYS A 10 -6.85 -34.02 -29.82
N LYS A 11 -7.57 -33.43 -30.78
CA LYS A 11 -7.71 -31.97 -30.89
C LYS A 11 -8.55 -31.40 -29.75
N ILE A 12 -9.68 -32.05 -29.41
CA ILE A 12 -10.55 -31.66 -28.30
C ILE A 12 -9.78 -31.74 -26.97
N GLU A 13 -9.01 -32.80 -26.76
CA GLU A 13 -8.21 -32.98 -25.55
C GLU A 13 -7.09 -31.93 -25.43
N LYS A 14 -6.43 -31.62 -26.55
CA LYS A 14 -5.44 -30.54 -26.59
C LYS A 14 -6.05 -29.18 -26.23
N GLU A 15 -7.19 -28.82 -26.83
CA GLU A 15 -7.88 -27.55 -26.52
C GLU A 15 -8.37 -27.49 -25.06
N ARG A 16 -8.82 -28.61 -24.50
CA ARG A 16 -9.18 -28.71 -23.08
C ARG A 16 -7.98 -28.50 -22.17
N ASN A 17 -6.83 -29.11 -22.49
CA ASN A 17 -5.60 -28.97 -21.73
C ASN A 17 -5.07 -27.54 -21.79
N GLU A 18 -5.02 -26.91 -22.97
CA GLU A 18 -4.61 -25.50 -23.13
C GLU A 18 -5.53 -24.56 -22.33
N LYS A 19 -6.84 -24.81 -22.34
CA LYS A 19 -7.80 -24.03 -21.55
C LYS A 19 -7.64 -24.25 -20.04
N ALA A 20 -7.32 -25.46 -19.60
CA ALA A 20 -7.07 -25.78 -18.21
C ALA A 20 -5.76 -25.11 -17.72
N GLU A 21 -4.69 -25.19 -18.50
CA GLU A 21 -3.42 -24.51 -18.22
C GLU A 21 -3.59 -23.00 -18.14
N TRP A 22 -4.35 -22.40 -19.07
CA TRP A 22 -4.66 -20.98 -19.03
C TRP A 22 -5.41 -20.60 -17.74
N LYS A 23 -6.41 -21.37 -17.32
CA LYS A 23 -7.14 -21.13 -16.07
C LYS A 23 -6.24 -21.27 -14.83
N LEU A 24 -5.39 -22.29 -14.78
CA LEU A 24 -4.44 -22.50 -13.68
C LEU A 24 -3.43 -21.37 -13.59
N LYS A 25 -2.98 -20.84 -14.73
CA LYS A 25 -2.11 -19.67 -14.78
C LYS A 25 -2.81 -18.42 -14.22
N GLN A 26 -4.04 -18.16 -14.62
CA GLN A 26 -4.84 -17.04 -14.10
C GLN A 26 -5.04 -17.13 -12.57
N GLN A 27 -5.33 -18.33 -12.06
CA GLN A 27 -5.46 -18.55 -10.62
C GLN A 27 -4.15 -18.30 -9.86
N ARG A 28 -3.01 -18.73 -10.42
CA ARG A 28 -1.68 -18.47 -9.83
C ARG A 28 -1.33 -16.99 -9.82
N ASP A 29 -1.51 -16.31 -10.95
CA ASP A 29 -1.25 -14.86 -11.06
C ASP A 29 -2.14 -14.08 -10.06
N GLU A 30 -3.39 -14.48 -9.88
CA GLU A 30 -4.31 -13.88 -8.91
C GLU A 30 -3.92 -14.16 -7.45
N GLN A 31 -3.50 -15.39 -7.13
CA GLN A 31 -3.01 -15.72 -5.79
C GLN A 31 -1.76 -14.92 -5.42
N GLU A 32 -0.78 -14.83 -6.34
CA GLU A 32 0.43 -14.05 -6.13
C GLU A 32 0.10 -12.57 -5.88
N ARG A 33 -0.82 -12.02 -6.68
CA ARG A 33 -1.32 -10.64 -6.51
C ARG A 33 -1.95 -10.43 -5.12
N LEU A 34 -2.84 -11.32 -4.70
CA LEU A 34 -3.52 -11.27 -3.40
C LEU A 34 -2.55 -11.37 -2.22
N GLU A 35 -1.57 -12.26 -2.31
CA GLU A 35 -0.56 -12.46 -1.27
C GLU A 35 0.28 -11.20 -1.07
N GLY A 36 0.75 -10.59 -2.15
CA GLY A 36 1.51 -9.36 -2.02
C GLY A 36 0.67 -8.22 -1.43
N TYR A 37 -0.63 -8.13 -1.75
CA TYR A 37 -1.49 -7.13 -1.11
C TYR A 37 -1.64 -7.36 0.40
N ARG A 38 -1.76 -8.62 0.83
CA ARG A 38 -1.78 -8.95 2.27
C ARG A 38 -0.47 -8.56 2.95
N SER A 39 0.67 -8.84 2.30
CA SER A 39 1.98 -8.45 2.80
C SER A 39 2.14 -6.92 2.88
N ALA A 40 1.61 -6.17 1.91
CA ALA A 40 1.63 -4.71 1.92
C ALA A 40 0.74 -4.14 3.03
N ALA A 41 -0.47 -4.68 3.18
CA ALA A 41 -1.37 -4.30 4.26
C ALA A 41 -0.77 -4.60 5.64
N LYS A 42 -0.09 -5.74 5.80
CA LYS A 42 0.64 -6.08 7.03
C LYS A 42 1.75 -5.05 7.30
N ALA A 43 2.53 -4.70 6.28
CA ALA A 43 3.59 -3.70 6.41
C ALA A 43 3.05 -2.33 6.86
N LEU A 44 1.94 -1.89 6.27
CA LEU A 44 1.31 -0.63 6.63
C LEU A 44 0.66 -0.67 8.02
N ASN A 45 0.10 -1.81 8.43
CA ASN A 45 -0.38 -2.01 9.80
C ASN A 45 0.75 -1.99 10.84
N ASN A 46 1.93 -2.51 10.50
CA ASN A 46 3.11 -2.42 11.36
C ASN A 46 3.61 -0.98 11.55
N LEU A 47 3.19 -0.03 10.71
CA LEU A 47 3.48 1.37 10.94
C LEU A 47 2.57 2.00 12.01
N LEU A 48 1.42 1.41 12.32
CA LEU A 48 0.49 1.98 13.31
C LEU A 48 1.16 2.29 14.66
N PRO A 49 1.95 1.37 15.27
CA PRO A 49 2.68 1.66 16.51
C PRO A 49 3.68 2.83 16.39
N PHE A 50 4.31 3.00 15.22
CA PHE A 50 5.19 4.13 14.96
C PHE A 50 4.43 5.46 15.04
N PHE A 51 3.20 5.50 14.52
CA PHE A 51 2.35 6.68 14.64
C PHE A 51 1.74 6.85 16.02
N THR A 52 1.50 5.78 16.75
CA THR A 52 1.02 5.90 18.14
C THR A 52 2.04 6.66 19.01
N ASN A 53 3.33 6.53 18.72
CA ASN A 53 4.39 7.32 19.35
C ASN A 53 4.54 8.76 18.80
N ILE A 54 3.83 9.12 17.72
CA ILE A 54 3.81 10.52 17.25
C ILE A 54 3.15 11.41 18.30
N GLU A 55 2.16 10.95 19.08
CA GLU A 55 1.58 11.78 20.14
C GLU A 55 2.63 12.20 21.19
N GLU A 56 3.52 11.30 21.59
CA GLU A 56 4.64 11.62 22.49
C GLU A 56 5.64 12.58 21.81
N THR A 57 5.88 12.38 20.51
CA THR A 57 6.75 13.26 19.70
C THR A 57 6.16 14.66 19.55
N LEU A 58 4.84 14.79 19.37
CA LEU A 58 4.12 16.06 19.32
C LEU A 58 4.18 16.75 20.69
N LYS A 59 3.89 16.01 21.78
CA LYS A 59 3.99 16.53 23.16
C LYS A 59 5.39 17.06 23.47
N SER A 60 6.44 16.34 23.08
CA SER A 60 7.83 16.78 23.33
C SER A 60 8.21 18.05 22.54
N LYS A 61 7.57 18.29 21.38
CA LYS A 61 7.69 19.53 20.60
C LYS A 61 6.74 20.66 21.07
N GLY A 62 6.03 20.49 22.17
CA GLY A 62 5.06 21.47 22.68
C GLY A 62 3.80 21.59 21.82
N LEU A 63 3.51 20.58 21.00
CA LEU A 63 2.33 20.49 20.16
C LEU A 63 1.27 19.65 20.89
N SER A 64 0.03 20.13 20.94
CA SER A 64 -1.11 19.32 21.36
C SER A 64 -1.91 18.94 20.14
N GLY A 65 -2.21 17.65 19.95
CA GLY A 65 -3.02 17.19 18.84
C GLY A 65 -3.56 15.79 19.03
N GLU A 66 -4.62 15.48 18.31
CA GLU A 66 -5.24 14.15 18.27
C GLU A 66 -4.75 13.41 17.03
N LEU A 67 -4.26 12.20 17.22
CA LEU A 67 -3.95 11.27 16.14
C LEU A 67 -5.22 10.52 15.77
N SER A 68 -5.75 10.79 14.58
CA SER A 68 -6.83 9.98 13.99
C SER A 68 -6.26 9.09 12.91
N ILE A 69 -6.31 7.78 13.14
CA ILE A 69 -6.00 6.76 12.14
C ILE A 69 -7.30 6.45 11.40
N GLY A 70 -7.40 6.88 10.15
CA GLY A 70 -8.52 6.59 9.26
C GLY A 70 -8.58 5.12 8.86
N GLU A 71 -9.80 4.63 8.63
CA GLU A 71 -10.05 3.22 8.34
C GLU A 71 -9.39 2.75 7.04
N SER A 72 -8.83 1.55 7.08
CA SER A 72 -8.39 0.84 5.89
C SER A 72 -9.59 0.47 5.03
N THR A 73 -9.81 1.23 3.95
CA THR A 73 -10.92 0.94 3.04
C THR A 73 -10.47 -0.07 1.98
N TYR A 74 -11.14 -1.22 1.92
CA TYR A 74 -10.94 -2.19 0.85
C TYR A 74 -11.79 -1.81 -0.36
N VAL A 75 -11.13 -1.41 -1.45
CA VAL A 75 -11.81 -1.17 -2.73
C VAL A 75 -11.36 -2.22 -3.73
N ASN A 76 -12.18 -3.25 -3.94
CA ASN A 76 -12.00 -4.20 -5.05
C ASN A 76 -12.57 -3.59 -6.33
N THR A 77 -11.80 -2.71 -6.95
CA THR A 77 -12.03 -2.40 -8.36
C THR A 77 -11.21 -3.39 -9.18
N LYS A 78 -11.71 -3.78 -10.35
CA LYS A 78 -11.13 -4.83 -11.23
C LYS A 78 -9.63 -4.64 -11.56
N GLU A 79 -9.03 -3.50 -11.21
CA GLU A 79 -7.67 -3.12 -11.59
C GLU A 79 -6.81 -2.62 -10.44
N THR A 80 -7.33 -2.50 -9.20
CA THR A 80 -6.54 -1.91 -8.11
C THR A 80 -7.06 -2.35 -6.75
N PHE A 81 -6.25 -3.04 -5.95
CA PHE A 81 -6.45 -3.01 -4.50
C PHE A 81 -5.82 -1.73 -4.02
N ILE A 82 -6.59 -0.96 -3.28
CA ILE A 82 -6.13 0.21 -2.56
C ILE A 82 -6.28 -0.15 -1.10
N TYR A 83 -5.17 -0.48 -0.43
CA TYR A 83 -5.14 -0.36 1.02
C TYR A 83 -4.78 1.09 1.31
N GLN A 84 -5.71 1.83 1.92
CA GLN A 84 -5.48 3.22 2.30
C GLN A 84 -5.26 3.32 3.81
N LEU A 85 -4.15 3.89 4.25
CA LEU A 85 -3.94 4.28 5.64
C LEU A 85 -3.84 5.79 5.69
N SER A 86 -4.86 6.42 6.26
CA SER A 86 -4.93 7.86 6.45
C SER A 86 -4.55 8.18 7.89
N ILE A 87 -3.63 9.13 8.08
CA ILE A 87 -3.16 9.52 9.39
C ILE A 87 -3.31 11.02 9.46
N VAL A 88 -4.28 11.44 10.25
CA VAL A 88 -4.57 12.85 10.47
C VAL A 88 -3.98 13.23 11.82
N ILE A 89 -3.13 14.25 11.79
CA ILE A 89 -2.60 14.92 12.97
C ILE A 89 -3.26 16.29 12.99
N ASP A 90 -4.29 16.43 13.83
CA ASP A 90 -4.95 17.70 14.10
C ASP A 90 -4.41 18.26 15.41
N GLY A 91 -3.77 19.42 15.38
CA GLY A 91 -3.16 19.98 16.58
C GLY A 91 -3.00 21.50 16.59
N LYS A 92 -2.61 22.05 17.74
CA LYS A 92 -2.36 23.47 17.97
C LYS A 92 -0.91 23.71 18.34
N VAL A 93 -0.26 24.63 17.63
CA VAL A 93 1.09 25.11 17.97
C VAL A 93 0.97 26.35 18.82
N SER A 94 1.38 26.25 20.08
CA SER A 94 1.56 27.42 20.95
C SER A 94 2.94 28.03 20.69
N GLY A 95 3.07 28.86 19.65
CA GLY A 95 4.24 29.73 19.52
C GLY A 95 4.31 30.73 20.67
N ASN A 96 5.51 31.24 20.98
CA ASN A 96 5.82 32.17 22.09
C ASN A 96 5.13 33.57 21.99
N LYS A 97 4.00 33.68 21.28
CA LYS A 97 3.16 34.86 21.08
C LYS A 97 1.68 34.45 20.92
N ASN A 98 0.99 34.20 22.02
CA ASN A 98 -0.47 34.35 22.28
C ASN A 98 -1.54 33.98 21.21
N LYS A 99 -1.24 33.28 20.11
CA LYS A 99 -2.23 32.70 19.20
C LYS A 99 -1.81 31.29 18.80
N PRO A 100 -2.59 30.26 19.17
CA PRO A 100 -2.37 28.91 18.67
C PRO A 100 -2.60 28.87 17.16
N THR A 101 -1.67 28.28 16.42
CA THR A 101 -1.87 27.97 15.00
C THR A 101 -2.42 26.56 14.88
N ASP A 102 -3.53 26.40 14.15
CA ASP A 102 -4.07 25.08 13.83
C ASP A 102 -3.19 24.43 12.77
N ILE A 103 -2.72 23.21 13.05
CA ILE A 103 -2.05 22.32 12.11
C ILE A 103 -3.02 21.19 11.79
N LYS A 104 -3.21 20.95 10.49
CA LYS A 104 -3.84 19.74 9.98
C LYS A 104 -2.91 19.10 8.96
N ASN A 105 -2.27 18.02 9.38
CA ASN A 105 -1.41 17.22 8.52
C ASN A 105 -2.07 15.87 8.28
N GLU A 106 -2.22 15.47 7.02
CA GLU A 106 -2.78 14.19 6.61
C GLU A 106 -1.74 13.43 5.79
N ILE A 107 -1.46 12.19 6.20
CA ILE A 107 -0.66 11.27 5.40
C ILE A 107 -1.53 10.13 4.93
N ASN A 108 -1.54 9.92 3.61
CA ASN A 108 -2.23 8.84 2.95
C ASN A 108 -1.22 7.85 2.36
N PHE A 109 -1.25 6.61 2.85
CA PHE A 109 -0.66 5.49 2.12
C PHE A 109 -1.66 4.93 1.14
N SER A 110 -1.21 4.54 -0.05
CA SER A 110 -1.99 3.67 -0.91
C SER A 110 -1.12 2.58 -1.48
N VAL A 111 -1.64 1.36 -1.53
CA VAL A 111 -1.01 0.25 -2.25
C VAL A 111 -1.67 0.15 -3.62
N LYS A 112 -0.94 -0.19 -4.68
CA LYS A 112 -1.49 -0.60 -5.98
C LYS A 112 -0.67 -1.74 -6.55
N TYR A 113 -1.29 -2.57 -7.38
CA TYR A 113 -0.56 -3.54 -8.20
C TYR A 113 -0.58 -3.04 -9.63
N ASP A 114 0.59 -2.92 -10.23
CA ASP A 114 0.76 -2.58 -11.62
C ASP A 114 0.83 -3.88 -12.43
N GLN A 115 -0.18 -4.08 -13.27
CA GLN A 115 -0.31 -5.27 -14.10
C GLN A 115 0.74 -5.34 -15.21
N ASN A 116 1.29 -4.19 -15.64
CA ASN A 116 2.26 -4.14 -16.72
C ASN A 116 3.63 -4.65 -16.27
N ASP A 117 4.08 -4.24 -15.08
CA ASP A 117 5.38 -4.64 -14.54
C ASP A 117 5.28 -5.77 -13.47
N LYS A 118 4.05 -6.22 -13.17
CA LYS A 118 3.73 -7.21 -12.15
C LYS A 118 4.28 -6.85 -10.77
N LYS A 119 4.28 -5.56 -10.40
CA LYS A 119 4.77 -5.09 -9.09
C LYS A 119 3.67 -4.51 -8.24
N ILE A 120 3.85 -4.64 -6.93
CA ILE A 120 3.16 -3.85 -5.93
C ILE A 120 3.93 -2.56 -5.72
N LYS A 121 3.21 -1.45 -5.76
CA LYS A 121 3.70 -0.10 -5.52
C LYS A 121 2.99 0.46 -4.30
N ILE A 122 3.77 0.98 -3.37
CA ILE A 122 3.29 1.62 -2.16
C ILE A 122 3.58 3.11 -2.29
N TYR A 123 2.53 3.89 -2.23
CA TYR A 123 2.53 5.33 -2.39
C TYR A 123 2.30 6.00 -1.05
N ALA A 124 2.94 7.13 -0.84
CA ALA A 124 2.71 8.02 0.28
C ALA A 124 2.37 9.41 -0.24
N LYS A 125 1.33 10.04 0.30
CA LYS A 125 0.95 11.42 0.01
C LYS A 125 0.80 12.18 1.31
N TYR A 126 1.50 13.31 1.44
CA TYR A 126 1.40 14.23 2.56
C TYR A 126 0.57 15.46 2.15
N SER A 127 -0.40 15.88 2.97
CA SER A 127 -1.21 17.07 2.70
C SER A 127 -0.33 18.31 2.59
N GLY A 128 -0.42 19.02 1.46
CA GLY A 128 0.41 20.21 1.19
C GLY A 128 1.70 19.92 0.42
N VAL A 129 2.01 18.65 0.09
CA VAL A 129 3.16 18.28 -0.74
C VAL A 129 2.67 17.53 -1.99
N ASP A 130 3.03 18.06 -3.16
CA ASP A 130 2.49 17.65 -4.46
C ASP A 130 3.50 16.88 -5.33
N PRO A 131 4.23 15.93 -4.74
CA PRO A 131 4.02 14.62 -5.35
C PRO A 131 3.72 13.50 -4.36
N VAL A 132 2.75 12.69 -4.77
CA VAL A 132 2.59 11.31 -4.30
C VAL A 132 3.90 10.58 -4.59
N LYS A 133 4.65 10.18 -3.55
CA LYS A 133 5.90 9.45 -3.73
C LYS A 133 5.66 7.96 -3.69
N ILE A 134 6.33 7.23 -4.57
CA ILE A 134 6.49 5.78 -4.42
C ILE A 134 7.55 5.57 -3.34
N ILE A 135 7.13 5.03 -2.19
CA ILE A 135 8.05 4.70 -1.10
C ILE A 135 8.60 3.27 -1.24
N SER A 136 7.86 2.39 -1.92
CA SER A 136 8.33 1.03 -2.20
C SER A 136 7.73 0.48 -3.49
N GLN A 137 8.51 -0.32 -4.25
CA GLN A 137 8.00 -1.06 -5.40
C GLN A 137 8.72 -2.40 -5.58
N THR A 138 7.97 -3.50 -5.58
CA THR A 138 8.55 -4.84 -5.72
C THR A 138 7.54 -5.85 -6.22
N LYS A 139 8.01 -7.02 -6.66
CA LYS A 139 7.12 -8.13 -7.01
C LYS A 139 6.40 -8.63 -5.75
N PRO A 140 5.14 -9.08 -5.86
CA PRO A 140 4.37 -9.60 -4.71
C PRO A 140 5.14 -10.63 -3.87
N THR A 141 5.78 -11.59 -4.54
CA THR A 141 6.61 -12.66 -3.96
C THR A 141 7.87 -12.17 -3.22
N HIS A 142 8.29 -10.93 -3.46
CA HIS A 142 9.49 -10.32 -2.86
C HIS A 142 9.15 -9.15 -1.94
N LEU A 143 7.86 -8.95 -1.62
CA LEU A 143 7.46 -7.88 -0.72
C LEU A 143 7.80 -8.26 0.72
N ASN A 144 8.89 -7.70 1.24
CA ASN A 144 9.25 -7.81 2.64
C ASN A 144 8.60 -6.66 3.44
N PRO A 145 7.68 -6.96 4.37
CA PRO A 145 7.02 -5.95 5.19
C PRO A 145 7.98 -5.04 5.98
N GLU A 146 9.12 -5.57 6.42
CA GLU A 146 10.11 -4.81 7.21
C GLU A 146 10.82 -3.74 6.37
N VAL A 147 11.08 -4.03 5.08
CA VAL A 147 11.70 -3.08 4.16
C VAL A 147 10.73 -1.94 3.88
N VAL A 148 9.47 -2.26 3.61
CA VAL A 148 8.40 -1.28 3.41
C VAL A 148 8.22 -0.40 4.65
N GLU A 149 8.24 -1.02 5.83
CA GLU A 149 8.14 -0.31 7.11
C GLU A 149 9.28 0.70 7.26
N LYS A 150 10.52 0.27 6.99
CA LYS A 150 11.70 1.13 7.05
C LYS A 150 11.61 2.28 6.04
N GLU A 151 11.29 2.00 4.78
CA GLU A 151 11.17 3.02 3.73
C GLU A 151 10.08 4.06 4.05
N ALA A 152 8.95 3.61 4.61
CA ALA A 152 7.90 4.50 5.08
C ALA A 152 8.39 5.39 6.24
N LYS A 153 9.02 4.81 7.27
CA LYS A 153 9.58 5.56 8.41
C LYS A 153 10.62 6.59 7.97
N ASP A 154 11.54 6.22 7.07
CA ASP A 154 12.57 7.12 6.54
C ASP A 154 11.94 8.29 5.78
N TYR A 155 10.87 8.04 5.01
CA TYR A 155 10.10 9.10 4.33
C TYR A 155 9.46 10.05 5.34
N PHE A 156 8.88 9.54 6.42
CA PHE A 156 8.31 10.36 7.48
C PHE A 156 9.32 11.22 8.20
N GLN A 157 10.43 10.61 8.61
CA GLN A 157 11.46 11.32 9.35
C GLN A 157 11.98 12.50 8.52
N LYS A 158 12.19 12.31 7.21
CA LYS A 158 12.59 13.42 6.32
C LYS A 158 11.56 14.56 6.32
N LEU A 159 10.27 14.25 6.14
CA LEU A 159 9.22 15.26 6.14
C LEU A 159 9.18 16.11 7.43
N TRP A 160 9.50 15.51 8.58
CA TRP A 160 9.48 16.18 9.89
C TRP A 160 10.84 16.72 10.36
N SER A 161 11.92 16.43 9.62
CA SER A 161 13.28 16.91 9.90
C SER A 161 13.65 18.12 9.06
N ASP A 162 13.03 18.32 7.90
CA ASP A 162 13.31 19.43 6.98
C ASP A 162 12.78 20.81 7.48
N ASP A 163 12.39 20.91 8.76
CA ASP A 163 11.95 22.16 9.44
C ASP A 163 13.00 22.71 10.44
N THR A 164 14.31 22.41 10.26
CA THR A 164 15.41 23.08 10.98
C THR A 164 16.19 24.06 10.12
#